data_AF-A0A0Q7M8B3-F1
#
_entry.id   AF-A0A0Q7M8B3-F1
#
_cell.length_a   1.000
_cell.length_b   1.000
_cell.length_c   1.000
_cell.angle_alpha   90.00
_cell.angle_beta   90.00
_cell.angle_gamma   90.00
#
_symmetry.space_group_name_H-M   'P 1'
#
loop_
_entity.id
_entity.type
_entity.pdbx_description
1 polymer ?
#
loop_
_entity_poly.entity_id
_entity_poly.type
_entity_poly.pdbx_seq_one_letter_code
_entity_poly.pdbx_strand_id
1 'polypeptide(L)'
;MSLPLVDLPRDLEGRNVLVVPRGTDVVVLATAWFPDASWLREPVSADEAAKARPMTGARFRGISSVVAEAAPGLLRLNGAASLEGPTSMGRAQAQSAGLAVPEVDLYALVPADPRASLDLVYGWMAAAARRAAGSIIPADRALPVVVPDPGAAVDLTLWSPMPLSAQDALPLVRPAMTGARVGPTDVPHPQPSAGTSAPPTFSVTATFEYDGAITVRTGRSTEVPVALSRLDWREFGPWSYHITWNPPEPEELRSEHPSQLHLIARSRVEPSVARIAAALWRAVGGTVVDSGGFIVPPGELQDRATARR
;
A
#
# COMPACT_ATOMS: atom_id res chain seq x y z
N MET A 1 -1.38 -30.76 6.83
CA MET A 1 -0.08 -30.62 6.13
C MET A 1 0.70 -29.55 6.85
N SER A 2 1.85 -29.87 7.45
CA SER A 2 2.69 -28.86 8.10
C SER A 2 3.18 -27.87 7.04
N LEU A 3 2.93 -26.59 7.26
CA LEU A 3 3.49 -25.54 6.41
C LEU A 3 5.02 -25.61 6.51
N PRO A 4 5.76 -25.36 5.41
CA PRO A 4 7.22 -25.36 5.45
C PRO A 4 7.70 -24.31 6.46
N LEU A 5 8.54 -24.73 7.40
CA LEU A 5 9.24 -23.80 8.28
C LEU A 5 10.14 -22.93 7.41
N VAL A 6 9.96 -21.61 7.46
CA VAL A 6 10.84 -20.68 6.76
C VAL A 6 12.17 -20.60 7.49
N ASP A 7 13.24 -21.07 6.85
CA ASP A 7 14.60 -21.00 7.35
C ASP A 7 15.19 -19.62 7.06
N LEU A 8 15.47 -18.85 8.10
CA LEU A 8 16.01 -17.49 7.99
C LEU A 8 17.48 -17.45 8.40
N PRO A 9 18.25 -16.46 7.90
CA PRO A 9 19.55 -16.15 8.46
C PRO A 9 19.49 -16.00 9.98
N ARG A 10 20.51 -16.51 10.69
CA ARG A 10 20.57 -16.54 12.17
C ARG A 10 20.29 -15.19 12.82
N ASP A 11 20.75 -14.10 12.21
CA ASP A 11 20.59 -12.74 12.73
C ASP A 11 19.13 -12.26 12.74
N LEU A 12 18.25 -12.96 12.02
CA LEU A 12 16.81 -12.71 11.92
C LEU A 12 15.96 -13.71 12.72
N GLU A 13 16.57 -14.68 13.39
CA GLU A 13 15.86 -15.65 14.22
C GLU A 13 15.15 -14.95 15.40
N GLY A 14 13.93 -15.37 15.68
CA GLY A 14 13.11 -14.82 16.77
C GLY A 14 12.60 -13.38 16.55
N ARG A 15 12.74 -12.83 15.35
CA ARG A 15 12.24 -11.49 14.99
C ARG A 15 11.05 -11.56 14.04
N ASN A 16 10.17 -10.56 14.10
CA ASN A 16 9.15 -10.34 13.07
C ASN A 16 9.84 -9.73 11.86
N VAL A 17 9.66 -10.33 10.68
CA VAL A 17 10.38 -9.92 9.46
C VAL A 17 9.38 -9.57 8.38
N LEU A 18 9.48 -8.36 7.84
CA LEU A 18 8.84 -7.97 6.60
C LEU A 18 9.67 -8.47 5.42
N VAL A 19 9.05 -9.22 4.53
CA VAL A 19 9.65 -9.75 3.30
C VAL A 19 9.04 -8.99 2.13
N VAL A 20 9.86 -8.37 1.29
CA VAL A 20 9.42 -7.67 0.08
C VAL A 20 10.27 -8.09 -1.12
N PRO A 21 9.77 -8.00 -2.36
CA PRO A 21 10.59 -8.19 -3.53
C PRO A 21 11.82 -7.29 -3.51
N ARG A 22 12.94 -7.82 -3.99
CA ARG A 22 14.21 -7.09 -4.03
C ARG A 22 14.07 -5.76 -4.77
N GLY A 23 14.64 -4.70 -4.21
CA GLY A 23 14.59 -3.35 -4.77
C GLY A 23 13.30 -2.58 -4.49
N THR A 24 12.40 -3.14 -3.67
CA THR A 24 11.24 -2.39 -3.15
C THR A 24 11.71 -1.19 -2.33
N ASP A 25 11.22 0.00 -2.65
CA ASP A 25 11.47 1.21 -1.85
C ASP A 25 10.67 1.18 -0.54
N VAL A 26 11.26 0.59 0.49
CA VAL A 26 10.63 0.46 1.81
C VAL A 26 10.45 1.82 2.50
N VAL A 27 11.23 2.85 2.15
CA VAL A 27 11.10 4.19 2.73
C VAL A 27 9.82 4.85 2.22
N VAL A 28 9.51 4.70 0.92
CA VAL A 28 8.23 5.14 0.35
C VAL A 28 7.06 4.43 1.02
N LEU A 29 7.16 3.12 1.27
CA LEU A 29 6.11 2.39 2.00
C LEU A 29 5.97 2.87 3.44
N ALA A 30 7.08 3.11 4.16
CA ALA A 30 7.07 3.57 5.55
C ALA A 30 6.50 4.98 5.67
N THR A 31 6.90 5.91 4.79
CA THR A 31 6.47 7.32 4.84
C THR A 31 4.98 7.52 4.59
N ALA A 32 4.28 6.54 3.99
CA ALA A 32 2.83 6.57 3.83
C ALA A 32 2.06 6.49 5.17
N TRP A 33 2.65 5.86 6.19
CA TRP A 33 2.05 5.72 7.53
C TRP A 33 2.83 6.46 8.62
N PHE A 34 4.09 6.75 8.38
CA PHE A 34 5.01 7.39 9.33
C PHE A 34 5.75 8.55 8.65
N PRO A 35 5.27 9.80 8.76
CA PRO A 35 5.80 10.93 8.00
C PRO A 35 7.30 11.19 8.22
N ASP A 36 7.82 10.85 9.40
CA ASP A 36 9.21 11.06 9.80
C ASP A 36 10.12 9.84 9.55
N ALA A 37 9.62 8.84 8.83
CA ALA A 37 10.38 7.65 8.49
C ALA A 37 11.61 8.01 7.65
N SER A 38 12.77 7.54 8.12
CA SER A 38 14.07 7.89 7.52
C SER A 38 15.15 6.94 8.02
N TRP A 39 16.20 6.75 7.20
CA TRP A 39 17.37 5.97 7.59
C TRP A 39 18.13 6.68 8.71
N LEU A 40 18.25 6.02 9.87
CA LEU A 40 19.20 6.41 10.92
C LEU A 40 20.61 5.96 10.57
N ARG A 41 20.69 4.81 9.89
CA ARG A 41 21.89 4.25 9.28
C ARG A 41 21.50 3.77 7.89
N GLU A 42 22.13 4.30 6.86
CA GLU A 42 21.88 3.83 5.49
C GLU A 42 22.44 2.41 5.32
N PRO A 43 21.75 1.55 4.55
CA PRO A 43 22.27 0.25 4.20
C PRO A 43 23.44 0.38 3.23
N VAL A 44 24.42 -0.51 3.36
CA VAL A 44 25.53 -0.62 2.40
C VAL A 44 25.36 -1.93 1.66
N SER A 45 25.10 -1.84 0.35
CA SER A 45 24.97 -3.03 -0.49
C SER A 45 26.31 -3.74 -0.71
N ALA A 46 26.26 -5.02 -1.05
CA ALA A 46 27.46 -5.78 -1.40
C ALA A 46 28.21 -5.18 -2.61
N ASP A 47 27.48 -4.60 -3.56
CA ASP A 47 28.05 -3.96 -4.73
C ASP A 47 28.76 -2.64 -4.38
N GLU A 48 28.20 -1.84 -3.48
CA GLU A 48 28.84 -0.62 -2.97
C GLU A 48 30.07 -0.94 -2.14
N ALA A 49 29.98 -1.94 -1.25
CA ALA A 49 31.11 -2.46 -0.50
C ALA A 49 32.23 -2.96 -1.43
N ALA A 50 31.87 -3.64 -2.54
CA ALA A 50 32.84 -4.12 -3.53
C ALA A 50 33.49 -2.98 -4.33
N LYS A 51 32.74 -1.92 -4.66
CA LYS A 51 33.27 -0.71 -5.32
C LYS A 51 34.20 0.09 -4.42
N ALA A 52 33.99 0.04 -3.10
CA ALA A 52 34.83 0.70 -2.10
C ALA A 52 36.13 -0.06 -1.77
N ARG A 53 36.38 -1.21 -2.42
CA ARG A 53 37.62 -1.98 -2.20
C ARG A 53 38.85 -1.16 -2.63
N PRO A 54 39.93 -1.12 -1.82
CA PRO A 54 41.15 -0.41 -2.16
C PRO A 54 41.70 -0.88 -3.49
N MET A 55 41.99 0.05 -4.41
CA MET A 55 42.70 -0.26 -5.64
C MET A 55 44.12 -0.72 -5.31
N THR A 56 44.42 -2.00 -5.53
CA THR A 56 45.75 -2.56 -5.30
C THR A 56 46.67 -2.19 -6.46
N GLY A 57 47.68 -1.38 -6.19
CA GLY A 57 48.72 -1.02 -7.17
C GLY A 57 49.83 -0.20 -6.55
N ALA A 58 51.05 -0.28 -7.10
CA ALA A 58 52.23 0.47 -6.63
C ALA A 58 52.00 2.00 -6.57
N ARG A 59 50.99 2.50 -7.28
CA ARG A 59 50.60 3.91 -7.39
C ARG A 59 49.69 4.40 -6.25
N PHE A 60 49.17 3.50 -5.41
CA PHE A 60 48.20 3.81 -4.35
C PHE A 60 48.70 3.48 -2.93
N ARG A 61 50.00 3.22 -2.76
CA ARG A 61 50.62 3.05 -1.43
C ARG A 61 50.53 4.38 -0.65
N GLY A 62 49.62 4.44 0.31
CA GLY A 62 49.46 5.59 1.23
C GLY A 62 48.03 6.11 1.37
N ILE A 63 47.10 5.68 0.51
CA ILE A 63 45.68 6.03 0.64
C ILE A 63 45.01 4.93 1.47
N SER A 64 44.70 5.24 2.73
CA SER A 64 43.88 4.38 3.58
C SER A 64 42.41 4.61 3.20
N SER A 65 41.89 3.85 2.24
CA SER A 65 40.44 3.77 2.04
C SER A 65 39.84 2.89 3.13
N VAL A 66 38.88 3.43 3.89
CA VAL A 66 38.06 2.63 4.80
C VAL A 66 37.29 1.63 3.94
N VAL A 67 37.52 0.33 4.17
CA VAL A 67 36.77 -0.74 3.50
C VAL A 67 35.35 -0.69 4.04
N ALA A 68 34.39 -0.29 3.19
CA ALA A 68 32.98 -0.41 3.54
C ALA A 68 32.58 -1.90 3.45
N GLU A 69 32.12 -2.46 4.55
CA GLU A 69 31.52 -3.80 4.57
C GLU A 69 30.02 -3.70 4.29
N ALA A 70 29.48 -4.71 3.60
CA ALA A 70 28.04 -4.79 3.37
C ALA A 70 27.34 -4.93 4.74
N ALA A 71 26.41 -4.03 5.04
CA ALA A 71 25.77 -3.97 6.34
C ALA A 71 24.30 -3.54 6.20
N PRO A 72 23.39 -4.13 6.99
CA PRO A 72 22.00 -3.70 7.01
C PRO A 72 21.89 -2.28 7.56
N GLY A 73 21.01 -1.49 6.96
CA GLY A 73 20.61 -0.18 7.47
C GLY A 73 19.68 -0.30 8.67
N LEU A 74 19.35 0.85 9.26
CA LEU A 74 18.34 0.99 10.31
C LEU A 74 17.37 2.11 9.92
N LEU A 75 16.18 1.72 9.49
CA LEU A 75 15.10 2.62 9.09
C LEU A 75 14.23 2.93 10.31
N ARG A 76 14.20 4.18 10.75
CA ARG A 76 13.22 4.59 11.77
C ARG A 76 11.83 4.60 11.13
N LEU A 77 10.85 3.98 11.79
CA LEU A 77 9.44 4.14 11.44
C LEU A 77 8.86 5.30 12.26
N ASN A 78 8.78 5.10 13.58
CA ASN A 78 8.27 6.07 14.54
C ASN A 78 9.06 5.97 15.87
N GLY A 79 8.55 6.57 16.95
CA GLY A 79 9.18 6.45 18.27
C GLY A 79 9.08 5.06 18.90
N ALA A 80 8.25 4.15 18.36
CA ALA A 80 8.00 2.83 18.91
C ALA A 80 8.84 1.72 18.24
N ALA A 81 9.23 1.88 16.97
CA ALA A 81 9.96 0.85 16.25
C ALA A 81 10.82 1.37 15.07
N SER A 82 11.79 0.55 14.69
CA SER A 82 12.61 0.67 13.49
C SER A 82 12.65 -0.65 12.72
N LEU A 83 13.10 -0.63 11.47
CA LEU A 83 13.43 -1.81 10.68
C LEU A 83 14.94 -1.91 10.45
N GLU A 84 15.51 -3.08 10.71
CA GLU A 84 16.89 -3.42 10.37
C GLU A 84 16.92 -4.22 9.07
N GLY A 85 17.63 -3.73 8.06
CA GLY A 85 17.67 -4.31 6.72
C GLY A 85 18.12 -3.30 5.66
N PRO A 86 18.15 -3.67 4.37
CA PRO A 86 17.77 -4.96 3.84
C PRO A 86 18.82 -6.04 4.10
N THR A 87 18.36 -7.25 4.43
CA THR A 87 19.15 -8.48 4.27
C THR A 87 18.68 -9.18 3.01
N SER A 88 19.44 -9.05 1.93
CA SER A 88 19.04 -9.56 0.61
C SER A 88 19.22 -11.08 0.50
N MET A 89 18.23 -11.74 -0.11
CA MET A 89 18.22 -13.17 -0.35
C MET A 89 17.97 -13.44 -1.84
N GLY A 90 18.86 -14.21 -2.48
CA GLY A 90 18.74 -14.56 -3.90
C GLY A 90 17.78 -15.72 -4.15
N ARG A 91 17.44 -15.97 -5.44
CA ARG A 91 16.50 -17.02 -5.88
C ARG A 91 16.66 -18.37 -5.18
N ALA A 92 17.87 -18.94 -5.22
CA ALA A 92 18.09 -20.26 -4.64
C ALA A 92 17.81 -20.28 -3.13
N GLN A 93 18.26 -19.25 -2.41
CA GLN A 93 18.06 -19.15 -0.96
C GLN A 93 16.59 -18.92 -0.60
N ALA A 94 15.89 -18.02 -1.31
CA ALA A 94 14.47 -17.75 -1.08
C ALA A 94 13.60 -18.99 -1.32
N GLN A 95 13.90 -19.74 -2.40
CA GLN A 95 13.22 -20.99 -2.69
C GLN A 95 13.52 -22.07 -1.63
N SER A 96 14.78 -22.21 -1.21
CA SER A 96 15.14 -23.13 -0.12
C SER A 96 14.51 -22.75 1.22
N ALA A 97 14.30 -21.46 1.47
CA ALA A 97 13.61 -20.92 2.64
C ALA A 97 12.07 -21.01 2.52
N GLY A 98 11.52 -21.47 1.39
CA GLY A 98 10.07 -21.62 1.20
C GLY A 98 9.32 -20.30 0.96
N LEU A 99 10.01 -19.26 0.50
CA LEU A 99 9.39 -17.96 0.16
C LEU A 99 8.77 -18.00 -1.24
N ALA A 100 7.62 -17.32 -1.39
CA ALA A 100 6.87 -17.28 -2.65
C ALA A 100 7.54 -16.42 -3.72
N VAL A 101 8.29 -15.39 -3.31
CA VAL A 101 8.96 -14.43 -4.21
C VAL A 101 10.42 -14.86 -4.39
N PRO A 102 10.96 -14.90 -5.63
CA PRO A 102 12.28 -15.45 -5.89
C PRO A 102 13.41 -14.58 -5.37
N GLU A 103 13.37 -13.25 -5.51
CA GLU A 103 14.41 -12.38 -4.97
C GLU A 103 13.79 -11.40 -4.00
N VAL A 104 14.29 -11.41 -2.76
CA VAL A 104 13.66 -10.66 -1.67
C VAL A 104 14.69 -9.89 -0.87
N ASP A 105 14.20 -8.82 -0.26
CA ASP A 105 14.87 -8.09 0.81
C ASP A 105 14.09 -8.31 2.11
N LEU A 106 14.81 -8.68 3.16
CA LEU A 106 14.27 -8.95 4.49
C LEU A 106 14.53 -7.75 5.41
N TYR A 107 13.49 -7.33 6.14
CA TYR A 107 13.56 -6.24 7.10
C TYR A 107 13.05 -6.70 8.47
N ALA A 108 13.94 -6.77 9.45
CA ALA A 108 13.63 -7.20 10.81
C ALA A 108 13.02 -6.05 11.62
N LEU A 109 11.91 -6.28 12.29
CA LEU A 109 11.33 -5.32 13.23
C LEU A 109 12.16 -5.22 14.49
N VAL A 110 12.54 -3.99 14.85
CA VAL A 110 13.29 -3.65 16.06
C VAL A 110 12.44 -2.69 16.91
N PRO A 111 11.77 -3.19 17.96
CA PRO A 111 11.04 -2.34 18.91
C PRO A 111 12.00 -1.44 19.68
N ALA A 112 11.61 -0.19 19.95
CA ALA A 112 12.39 0.74 20.77
C ALA A 112 12.38 0.35 22.26
N ASP A 113 11.26 -0.22 22.72
CA ASP A 113 11.03 -0.77 24.06
C ASP A 113 10.21 -2.07 23.90
N PRO A 114 10.53 -3.17 24.60
CA PRO A 114 9.69 -4.37 24.66
C PRO A 114 8.21 -4.11 25.02
N ARG A 115 7.88 -2.99 25.65
CA ARG A 115 6.51 -2.60 26.04
C ARG A 115 5.81 -1.66 25.05
N ALA A 116 6.50 -1.21 24.01
CA ALA A 116 5.89 -0.32 23.03
C ALA A 116 4.71 -1.01 22.33
N SER A 117 3.59 -0.31 22.14
CA SER A 117 2.52 -0.82 21.28
C SER A 117 3.00 -0.83 19.83
N LEU A 118 2.84 -1.97 19.18
CA LEU A 118 3.26 -2.20 17.79
C LEU A 118 2.06 -2.39 16.85
N ASP A 119 0.83 -2.14 17.31
CA ASP A 119 -0.39 -2.41 16.54
C ASP A 119 -0.41 -1.65 15.21
N LEU A 120 -0.05 -0.36 15.25
CA LEU A 120 0.09 0.48 14.05
C LEU A 120 1.19 -0.03 13.12
N VAL A 121 2.29 -0.54 13.68
CA VAL A 121 3.43 -1.07 12.91
C VAL A 121 3.06 -2.40 12.24
N TYR A 122 2.33 -3.28 12.92
CA TYR A 122 1.82 -4.51 12.31
C TYR A 122 0.77 -4.23 11.24
N GLY A 123 -0.13 -3.26 11.47
CA GLY A 123 -1.06 -2.78 10.46
C GLY A 123 -0.34 -2.26 9.21
N TRP A 124 0.71 -1.46 9.40
CA TRP A 124 1.56 -0.99 8.32
C TRP A 124 2.29 -2.13 7.61
N MET A 125 2.92 -3.06 8.34
CA MET A 125 3.62 -4.21 7.75
C MET A 125 2.69 -5.03 6.86
N ALA A 126 1.44 -5.26 7.29
CA ALA A 126 0.45 -5.99 6.50
C ALA A 126 0.05 -5.22 5.22
N ALA A 127 -0.13 -3.89 5.33
CA ALA A 127 -0.42 -3.04 4.18
C ALA A 127 0.77 -2.98 3.20
N ALA A 128 2.00 -2.85 3.71
CA ALA A 128 3.24 -2.81 2.93
C ALA A 128 3.51 -4.14 2.22
N ALA A 129 3.39 -5.27 2.93
CA ALA A 129 3.50 -6.60 2.33
C ALA A 129 2.42 -6.81 1.25
N ARG A 130 1.19 -6.37 1.48
CA ARG A 130 0.14 -6.40 0.44
C ARG A 130 0.53 -5.61 -0.81
N ARG A 131 0.93 -4.35 -0.65
CA ARG A 131 1.27 -3.43 -1.74
C ARG A 131 2.48 -3.92 -2.54
N ALA A 132 3.45 -4.53 -1.86
CA ALA A 132 4.66 -5.07 -2.47
C ALA A 132 4.51 -6.52 -2.96
N ALA A 133 3.36 -7.17 -2.79
CA ALA A 133 3.19 -8.62 -2.99
C ALA A 133 4.23 -9.47 -2.22
N GLY A 134 4.55 -9.02 -0.99
CA GLY A 134 5.46 -9.65 -0.05
C GLY A 134 4.75 -10.49 1.02
N SER A 135 5.45 -10.73 2.13
CA SER A 135 4.95 -11.52 3.26
C SER A 135 5.51 -11.03 4.59
N ILE A 136 4.96 -11.54 5.70
CA ILE A 136 5.45 -11.29 7.05
C ILE A 136 5.75 -12.64 7.70
N ILE A 137 6.95 -12.76 8.25
CA ILE A 137 7.36 -13.93 9.01
C ILE A 137 7.29 -13.56 10.49
N PRO A 138 6.42 -14.20 11.29
CA PRO A 138 6.33 -13.93 12.71
C PRO A 138 7.61 -14.32 13.47
N ALA A 139 7.86 -13.63 14.59
CA ALA A 139 8.92 -13.98 15.54
C ALA A 139 8.75 -15.40 16.08
N ASP A 140 7.52 -15.73 16.50
CA ASP A 140 7.13 -17.08 16.91
C ASP A 140 6.92 -17.97 15.68
N ARG A 141 7.81 -18.96 15.50
CA ARG A 141 7.79 -19.89 14.37
C ARG A 141 6.72 -20.96 14.46
N ALA A 142 5.99 -21.03 15.58
CA ALA A 142 4.74 -21.79 15.63
C ALA A 142 3.62 -21.12 14.82
N LEU A 143 3.71 -19.80 14.59
CA LEU A 143 2.75 -19.08 13.76
C LEU A 143 3.10 -19.20 12.28
N PRO A 144 2.10 -19.37 11.40
CA PRO A 144 2.32 -19.44 9.96
C PRO A 144 2.82 -18.10 9.40
N VAL A 145 3.54 -18.16 8.29
CA VAL A 145 3.87 -16.98 7.49
C VAL A 145 2.58 -16.31 7.04
N VAL A 146 2.48 -15.01 7.27
CA VAL A 146 1.35 -14.20 6.83
C VAL A 146 1.64 -13.71 5.43
N VAL A 147 0.81 -14.08 4.47
CA VAL A 147 0.89 -13.63 3.07
C VAL A 147 -0.37 -12.82 2.77
N PRO A 148 -0.33 -11.49 2.93
CA PRO A 148 -1.49 -10.65 2.62
C PRO A 148 -1.86 -10.76 1.14
N ASP A 149 -3.16 -10.88 0.86
CA ASP A 149 -3.67 -10.93 -0.51
C ASP A 149 -3.39 -9.60 -1.26
N PRO A 150 -2.50 -9.57 -2.26
CA PRO A 150 -2.10 -8.34 -2.95
C PRO A 150 -3.26 -7.67 -3.68
N GLY A 151 -4.28 -8.44 -4.09
CA GLY A 151 -5.45 -7.92 -4.80
C GLY A 151 -6.53 -7.35 -3.87
N ALA A 152 -6.37 -7.40 -2.55
CA ALA A 152 -7.40 -6.94 -1.61
C ALA A 152 -7.59 -5.41 -1.58
N ALA A 153 -6.61 -4.63 -2.08
CA ALA A 153 -6.66 -3.17 -2.11
C ALA A 153 -7.39 -2.62 -3.35
N VAL A 154 -8.69 -2.92 -3.45
CA VAL A 154 -9.55 -2.53 -4.58
C VAL A 154 -10.03 -1.08 -4.44
N ASP A 155 -10.45 -0.71 -3.24
CA ASP A 155 -11.05 0.59 -2.95
C ASP A 155 -10.05 1.73 -3.15
N LEU A 156 -10.55 2.82 -3.73
CA LEU A 156 -9.79 4.04 -3.98
C LEU A 156 -10.51 5.23 -3.36
N THR A 157 -9.75 6.16 -2.80
CA THR A 157 -10.25 7.46 -2.38
C THR A 157 -9.50 8.55 -3.13
N LEU A 158 -10.23 9.38 -3.88
CA LEU A 158 -9.68 10.61 -4.46
C LEU A 158 -9.87 11.74 -3.47
N TRP A 159 -8.77 12.41 -3.12
CA TRP A 159 -8.77 13.65 -2.36
C TRP A 159 -8.59 14.80 -3.34
N SER A 160 -9.54 15.74 -3.40
CA SER A 160 -9.46 16.92 -4.26
C SER A 160 -9.73 18.25 -3.54
N PRO A 161 -9.12 19.37 -3.99
CA PRO A 161 -9.52 20.72 -3.60
C PRO A 161 -10.89 21.14 -4.15
N MET A 162 -11.42 20.44 -5.17
CA MET A 162 -12.62 20.85 -5.89
C MET A 162 -13.81 19.91 -5.62
N PRO A 163 -14.95 20.44 -5.13
CA PRO A 163 -16.19 19.69 -5.05
C PRO A 163 -16.86 19.55 -6.43
N LEU A 164 -17.55 18.44 -6.65
CA LEU A 164 -18.47 18.23 -7.77
C LEU A 164 -19.90 18.08 -7.26
N SER A 165 -20.85 18.60 -8.02
CA SER A 165 -22.25 18.25 -7.83
C SER A 165 -22.52 16.82 -8.32
N ALA A 166 -23.61 16.21 -7.85
CA ALA A 166 -24.12 14.95 -8.39
C ALA A 166 -24.35 15.02 -9.91
N GLN A 167 -24.86 16.16 -10.41
CA GLN A 167 -25.18 16.36 -11.82
C GLN A 167 -23.92 16.38 -12.69
N ASP A 168 -22.82 16.93 -12.19
CA ASP A 168 -21.55 16.98 -12.91
C ASP A 168 -20.75 15.68 -12.79
N ALA A 169 -20.82 15.01 -11.64
CA ALA A 169 -20.09 13.77 -11.41
C ALA A 169 -20.68 12.58 -12.17
N LEU A 170 -22.01 12.48 -12.27
CA LEU A 170 -22.68 11.31 -12.85
C LEU A 170 -22.28 11.06 -14.33
N PRO A 171 -22.25 12.06 -15.23
CA PRO A 171 -21.78 11.86 -16.60
C PRO A 171 -20.33 11.38 -16.71
N LEU A 172 -19.47 11.73 -15.75
CA LEU A 172 -18.05 11.34 -15.73
C LEU A 172 -17.86 9.87 -15.37
N VAL A 173 -18.60 9.36 -14.38
CA VAL A 173 -18.42 8.01 -13.85
C VAL A 173 -19.23 6.95 -14.59
N ARG A 174 -20.35 7.34 -15.22
CA ARG A 174 -21.27 6.43 -15.91
C ARG A 174 -20.61 5.56 -16.99
N PRO A 175 -19.69 6.06 -17.84
CA PRO A 175 -19.00 5.22 -18.82
C PRO A 175 -18.19 4.07 -18.19
N ALA A 176 -17.62 4.30 -17.00
CA ALA A 176 -16.87 3.29 -16.26
C ALA A 176 -17.77 2.25 -15.57
N MET A 177 -19.07 2.51 -15.46
CA MET A 177 -20.10 1.64 -14.88
C MET A 177 -20.85 0.81 -15.95
N THR A 178 -20.26 0.64 -17.13
CA THR A 178 -20.86 -0.15 -18.22
C THR A 178 -21.14 -1.58 -17.75
N GLY A 179 -22.35 -2.08 -18.00
CA GLY A 179 -22.79 -3.42 -17.56
C GLY A 179 -23.43 -3.44 -16.17
N ALA A 180 -23.41 -2.33 -15.42
CA ALA A 180 -24.11 -2.20 -14.15
C ALA A 180 -25.47 -1.53 -14.30
N ARG A 181 -26.38 -1.85 -13.38
CA ARG A 181 -27.59 -1.06 -13.13
C ARG A 181 -27.23 0.08 -12.18
N VAL A 182 -27.22 1.31 -12.69
CA VAL A 182 -26.95 2.51 -11.88
C VAL A 182 -28.24 2.92 -11.16
N GLY A 183 -28.21 2.90 -9.83
CA GLY A 183 -29.32 3.33 -8.98
C GLY A 183 -29.52 4.84 -8.96
N PRO A 184 -30.56 5.33 -8.26
CA PRO A 184 -30.76 6.76 -8.08
C PRO A 184 -29.57 7.38 -7.34
N THR A 185 -29.23 8.63 -7.68
CA THR A 185 -28.25 9.39 -6.92
C THR A 185 -28.89 9.88 -5.63
N ASP A 186 -28.35 9.45 -4.50
CA ASP A 186 -28.75 9.95 -3.20
C ASP A 186 -27.98 11.24 -2.90
N VAL A 187 -28.69 12.29 -2.54
CA VAL A 187 -28.15 13.59 -2.14
C VAL A 187 -28.72 13.83 -0.75
N PRO A 188 -27.91 13.70 0.32
CA PRO A 188 -28.38 13.94 1.68
C PRO A 188 -29.05 15.31 1.75
N HIS A 189 -30.29 15.36 2.25
CA HIS A 189 -30.96 16.63 2.50
C HIS A 189 -30.08 17.46 3.44
N PRO A 190 -29.83 18.75 3.15
CA PRO A 190 -29.02 19.59 4.02
C PRO A 190 -29.64 19.59 5.42
N GLN A 191 -28.86 19.18 6.42
CA GLN A 191 -29.22 19.44 7.81
C GLN A 191 -29.32 20.97 7.97
N PRO A 192 -30.45 21.53 8.46
CA PRO A 192 -30.63 22.97 8.60
C PRO A 192 -29.80 23.51 9.78
N SER A 193 -28.47 23.46 9.65
CA SER A 193 -27.55 24.03 10.64
C SER A 193 -26.57 24.98 9.96
N ALA A 194 -26.74 26.26 10.30
CA ALA A 194 -25.83 27.39 10.14
C ALA A 194 -25.40 27.78 8.71
N GLY A 195 -26.31 28.44 7.97
CA GLY A 195 -26.03 29.64 7.15
C GLY A 195 -25.01 29.58 6.01
N THR A 196 -24.38 28.43 5.77
CA THR A 196 -23.32 28.27 4.78
C THR A 196 -23.77 27.19 3.80
N SER A 197 -23.84 27.52 2.51
CA SER A 197 -24.06 26.54 1.45
C SER A 197 -22.81 25.66 1.37
N ALA A 198 -22.75 24.62 2.20
CA ALA A 198 -21.77 23.56 2.03
C ALA A 198 -22.06 22.88 0.69
N PRO A 199 -21.03 22.58 -0.13
CA PRO A 199 -21.24 21.87 -1.39
C PRO A 199 -21.96 20.54 -1.14
N PRO A 200 -22.94 20.18 -2.00
CA PRO A 200 -23.79 19.03 -1.77
C PRO A 200 -22.96 17.75 -1.83
N THR A 201 -23.09 16.91 -0.79
CA THR A 201 -22.58 15.55 -0.85
C THR A 201 -23.53 14.67 -1.67
N PHE A 202 -23.03 13.58 -2.25
CA PHE A 202 -23.85 12.63 -2.99
C PHE A 202 -23.30 11.21 -2.87
N SER A 203 -24.15 10.24 -3.16
CA SER A 203 -23.81 8.84 -3.33
C SER A 203 -24.48 8.28 -4.58
N VAL A 204 -23.74 7.52 -5.38
CA VAL A 204 -24.28 6.76 -6.52
C VAL A 204 -23.76 5.34 -6.46
N THR A 205 -24.67 4.37 -6.66
CA THR A 205 -24.36 2.95 -6.62
C THR A 205 -24.61 2.33 -7.98
N ALA A 206 -23.64 1.55 -8.47
CA ALA A 206 -23.72 0.76 -9.68
C ALA A 206 -23.67 -0.74 -9.32
N THR A 207 -24.76 -1.46 -9.57
CA THR A 207 -24.89 -2.88 -9.22
C THR A 207 -24.66 -3.77 -10.44
N PHE A 208 -23.74 -4.72 -10.30
CA PHE A 208 -23.41 -5.76 -11.26
C PHE A 208 -24.09 -7.07 -10.85
N GLU A 209 -24.56 -7.86 -11.82
CA GLU A 209 -25.34 -9.07 -11.56
C GLU A 209 -24.57 -10.13 -10.75
N TYR A 210 -23.27 -10.29 -11.03
CA TYR A 210 -22.42 -11.33 -10.41
C TYR A 210 -21.28 -10.76 -9.58
N ASP A 211 -21.01 -9.47 -9.68
CA ASP A 211 -19.79 -8.87 -9.12
C ASP A 211 -20.05 -7.92 -7.95
N GLY A 212 -21.30 -7.80 -7.49
CA GLY A 212 -21.66 -6.92 -6.38
C GLY A 212 -21.90 -5.49 -6.84
N ALA A 213 -21.53 -4.49 -6.03
CA ALA A 213 -21.81 -3.09 -6.32
C ALA A 213 -20.61 -2.18 -6.11
N ILE A 214 -20.44 -1.18 -6.96
CA ILE A 214 -19.51 -0.08 -6.73
C ILE A 214 -20.31 1.13 -6.24
N THR A 215 -19.91 1.70 -5.11
CA THR A 215 -20.49 2.93 -4.56
C THR A 215 -19.48 4.06 -4.67
N VAL A 216 -19.89 5.18 -5.27
CA VAL A 216 -19.13 6.43 -5.27
C VAL A 216 -19.82 7.39 -4.30
N ARG A 217 -19.13 7.76 -3.22
CA ARG A 217 -19.63 8.70 -2.22
C ARG A 217 -18.69 9.88 -2.10
N THR A 218 -19.21 11.09 -2.24
CA THR A 218 -18.44 12.31 -1.95
C THR A 218 -18.71 12.79 -0.53
N GLY A 219 -17.68 13.36 0.09
CA GLY A 219 -17.75 13.96 1.41
C GLY A 219 -16.74 15.08 1.55
N ARG A 220 -16.93 15.90 2.59
CA ARG A 220 -15.88 16.77 3.10
C ARG A 220 -15.31 16.10 4.34
N SER A 221 -13.99 15.91 4.40
CA SER A 221 -13.33 15.32 5.56
C SER A 221 -12.28 16.27 6.12
N THR A 222 -12.16 16.28 7.45
CA THR A 222 -11.05 16.89 8.18
C THR A 222 -9.98 15.88 8.57
N GLU A 223 -10.31 14.59 8.49
CA GLU A 223 -9.39 13.48 8.74
C GLU A 223 -8.82 13.01 7.41
N VAL A 224 -7.52 13.22 7.22
CA VAL A 224 -6.81 12.91 5.96
C VAL A 224 -5.80 11.79 6.18
N PRO A 225 -5.58 10.90 5.20
CA PRO A 225 -4.55 9.88 5.28
C PRO A 225 -3.17 10.48 5.52
N VAL A 226 -2.38 9.80 6.35
CA VAL A 226 -1.02 10.22 6.72
C VAL A 226 -0.13 10.43 5.49
N ALA A 227 -0.30 9.62 4.45
CA ALA A 227 0.44 9.76 3.19
C ALA A 227 0.29 11.14 2.52
N LEU A 228 -0.79 11.87 2.78
CA LEU A 228 -1.03 13.21 2.23
C LEU A 228 -0.37 14.31 3.05
N SER A 229 0.10 14.03 4.27
CA SER A 229 0.69 15.02 5.17
C SER A 229 1.96 15.70 4.64
N ARG A 230 2.62 15.07 3.66
CA ARG A 230 3.85 15.57 3.01
C ARG A 230 3.59 16.37 1.73
N LEU A 231 2.34 16.46 1.29
CA LEU A 231 1.94 17.21 0.10
C LEU A 231 1.45 18.60 0.48
N ASP A 232 1.47 19.55 -0.45
CA ASP A 232 0.75 20.80 -0.25
C ASP A 232 -0.74 20.51 -0.14
N TRP A 233 -1.43 21.11 0.82
CA TRP A 233 -2.87 20.90 1.02
C TRP A 233 -3.70 21.19 -0.23
N ARG A 234 -3.20 22.02 -1.16
CA ARG A 234 -3.83 22.31 -2.45
C ARG A 234 -3.82 21.12 -3.41
N GLU A 235 -2.91 20.16 -3.22
CA GLU A 235 -2.80 18.96 -4.05
C GLU A 235 -3.84 17.89 -3.72
N PHE A 236 -4.48 17.98 -2.55
CA PHE A 236 -5.46 16.98 -2.11
C PHE A 236 -6.74 17.59 -1.53
N GLY A 237 -6.70 18.76 -0.91
CA GLY A 237 -7.89 19.47 -0.45
C GLY A 237 -8.80 18.72 0.55
N PRO A 238 -9.95 19.33 0.92
CA PRO A 238 -10.83 18.78 1.94
C PRO A 238 -11.91 17.83 1.39
N TRP A 239 -12.03 17.67 0.07
CA TRP A 239 -13.08 16.86 -0.54
C TRP A 239 -12.57 15.45 -0.83
N SER A 240 -13.31 14.45 -0.37
CA SER A 240 -13.05 13.05 -0.67
C SER A 240 -14.13 12.50 -1.61
N TYR A 241 -13.70 11.62 -2.52
CA TYR A 241 -14.56 10.77 -3.31
C TYR A 241 -14.14 9.34 -3.02
N HIS A 242 -14.96 8.63 -2.24
CA HIS A 242 -14.74 7.22 -1.91
C HIS A 242 -15.37 6.36 -2.99
N ILE A 243 -14.54 5.55 -3.66
CA ILE A 243 -14.96 4.55 -4.63
C ILE A 243 -14.76 3.18 -3.97
N THR A 244 -15.85 2.61 -3.48
CA THR A 244 -15.85 1.37 -2.70
C THR A 244 -16.54 0.25 -3.45
N TRP A 245 -15.89 -0.91 -3.50
CA TRP A 245 -16.50 -2.14 -3.97
C TRP A 245 -17.15 -2.91 -2.82
N ASN A 246 -18.42 -3.24 -2.98
CA ASN A 246 -19.19 -4.10 -2.08
C ASN A 246 -19.40 -5.44 -2.80
N PRO A 247 -18.67 -6.51 -2.43
CA PRO A 247 -18.82 -7.81 -3.07
C PRO A 247 -20.22 -8.40 -2.82
N PRO A 248 -20.66 -9.38 -3.62
CA PRO A 248 -21.93 -10.09 -3.40
C PRO A 248 -22.02 -10.71 -2.00
N GLU A 249 -20.89 -11.20 -1.49
CA GLU A 249 -20.74 -11.81 -0.17
C GLU A 249 -19.73 -11.00 0.66
N PRO A 250 -20.18 -10.07 1.52
CA PRO A 250 -19.28 -9.20 2.31
C PRO A 250 -18.36 -9.95 3.27
N GLU A 251 -18.74 -11.16 3.69
CA GLU A 251 -17.95 -12.00 4.59
C GLU A 251 -16.60 -12.41 3.98
N GLU A 252 -16.53 -12.52 2.65
CA GLU A 252 -15.31 -12.87 1.91
C GLU A 252 -14.18 -11.83 2.13
N LEU A 253 -14.52 -10.57 2.43
CA LEU A 253 -13.53 -9.54 2.74
C LEU A 253 -12.75 -9.82 4.03
N ARG A 254 -13.30 -10.64 4.93
CA ARG A 254 -12.66 -11.05 6.19
C ARG A 254 -12.00 -12.42 6.09
N SER A 255 -12.17 -13.13 4.97
CA SER A 255 -11.57 -14.43 4.77
C SER A 255 -10.08 -14.30 4.47
N GLU A 256 -9.25 -15.10 5.14
CA GLU A 256 -7.83 -15.25 4.79
C GLU A 256 -7.64 -15.94 3.43
N HIS A 257 -8.61 -16.77 3.05
CA HIS A 257 -8.59 -17.57 1.82
C HIS A 257 -9.91 -17.34 1.07
N PRO A 258 -10.06 -16.21 0.37
CA PRO A 258 -11.30 -15.90 -0.33
C PRO A 258 -11.59 -16.92 -1.44
N SER A 259 -12.86 -17.14 -1.75
CA SER A 259 -13.24 -18.09 -2.80
C SER A 259 -12.78 -17.63 -4.20
N GLN A 260 -12.67 -18.59 -5.13
CA GLN A 260 -12.35 -18.27 -6.52
C GLN A 260 -13.40 -17.35 -7.17
N LEU A 261 -14.67 -17.47 -6.78
CA LEU A 261 -15.73 -16.58 -7.28
C LEU A 261 -15.51 -15.14 -6.80
N HIS A 262 -15.14 -14.95 -5.53
CA HIS A 262 -14.77 -13.63 -5.01
C HIS A 262 -13.57 -13.05 -5.77
N LEU A 263 -12.51 -13.83 -5.98
CA LEU A 263 -11.32 -13.39 -6.70
C LEU A 263 -11.62 -13.00 -8.16
N ILE A 264 -12.49 -13.76 -8.83
CA ILE A 264 -12.95 -13.47 -10.19
C ILE A 264 -13.76 -12.16 -10.20
N ALA A 265 -14.76 -12.03 -9.32
CA ALA A 265 -15.58 -10.83 -9.22
C ALA A 265 -14.73 -9.58 -8.96
N ARG A 266 -13.79 -9.68 -8.02
CA ARG A 266 -12.82 -8.63 -7.72
C ARG A 266 -12.01 -8.22 -8.96
N SER A 267 -11.45 -9.20 -9.66
CA SER A 267 -10.63 -8.93 -10.85
C SER A 267 -11.40 -8.26 -11.99
N ARG A 268 -12.73 -8.50 -12.09
CA ARG A 268 -13.59 -7.85 -13.08
C ARG A 268 -13.96 -6.42 -12.69
N VAL A 269 -14.09 -6.14 -11.40
CA VAL A 269 -14.52 -4.83 -10.88
C VAL A 269 -13.36 -3.85 -10.74
N GLU A 270 -12.15 -4.33 -10.42
CA GLU A 270 -10.97 -3.49 -10.19
C GLU A 270 -10.71 -2.46 -11.32
N PRO A 271 -10.76 -2.82 -12.63
CA PRO A 271 -10.62 -1.83 -13.70
C PRO A 271 -11.74 -0.79 -13.73
N SER A 272 -12.95 -1.15 -13.30
CA SER A 272 -14.07 -0.19 -13.23
C SER A 272 -13.87 0.80 -12.09
N VAL A 273 -13.40 0.36 -10.92
CA VAL A 273 -13.04 1.24 -9.80
C VAL A 273 -11.93 2.23 -10.21
N ALA A 274 -10.86 1.73 -10.83
CA ALA A 274 -9.78 2.57 -11.32
C ALA A 274 -10.23 3.56 -12.40
N ARG A 275 -11.09 3.16 -13.34
CA ARG A 275 -11.66 4.07 -14.36
C ARG A 275 -12.54 5.16 -13.77
N ILE A 276 -13.33 4.86 -12.75
CA ILE A 276 -14.13 5.85 -12.01
C ILE A 276 -13.19 6.87 -11.35
N ALA A 277 -12.20 6.39 -10.59
CA ALA A 277 -11.22 7.26 -9.94
C ALA A 277 -10.46 8.13 -10.94
N ALA A 278 -10.02 7.57 -12.07
CA ALA A 278 -9.33 8.29 -13.14
C ALA A 278 -10.23 9.32 -13.85
N ALA A 279 -11.53 9.04 -13.99
CA ALA A 279 -12.48 10.00 -14.57
C ALA A 279 -12.70 11.20 -13.65
N LEU A 280 -12.87 10.96 -12.35
CA LEU A 280 -12.99 12.02 -11.36
C LEU A 280 -11.69 12.83 -11.25
N TRP A 281 -10.53 12.15 -11.13
CA TRP A 281 -9.22 12.80 -11.04
C TRP A 281 -8.93 13.72 -12.23
N ARG A 282 -9.29 13.31 -13.46
CA ARG A 282 -9.16 14.18 -14.66
C ARG A 282 -10.04 15.42 -14.62
N ALA A 283 -11.17 15.37 -13.91
CA ALA A 283 -12.12 16.49 -13.85
C ALA A 283 -11.77 17.49 -12.73
N VAL A 284 -11.28 17.01 -11.58
CA VAL A 284 -11.06 17.84 -10.38
C VAL A 284 -9.62 17.87 -9.86
N GLY A 285 -8.70 17.18 -10.52
CA GLY A 285 -7.34 16.98 -10.01
C GLY A 285 -7.36 16.25 -8.66
N GLY A 286 -6.28 16.39 -7.90
CA GLY A 286 -6.16 15.81 -6.57
C GLY A 286 -5.16 14.66 -6.47
N THR A 287 -5.22 13.93 -5.37
CA THR A 287 -4.38 12.77 -5.06
C THR A 287 -5.23 11.55 -4.76
N VAL A 288 -4.93 10.42 -5.41
CA VAL A 288 -5.61 9.15 -5.18
C VAL A 288 -4.84 8.32 -4.15
N VAL A 289 -5.57 7.75 -3.18
CA VAL A 289 -5.04 6.89 -2.12
C VAL A 289 -5.81 5.57 -2.12
N ASP A 290 -5.11 4.45 -2.00
CA ASP A 290 -5.75 3.12 -1.88
C ASP A 290 -6.18 2.81 -0.44
N SER A 291 -6.90 1.71 -0.24
CA SER A 291 -7.31 1.26 1.10
C SER A 291 -6.17 0.85 2.03
N GLY A 292 -4.95 0.68 1.51
CA GLY A 292 -3.73 0.48 2.29
C GLY A 292 -3.11 1.78 2.79
N GLY A 293 -3.66 2.94 2.41
CA GLY A 293 -3.13 4.25 2.78
C GLY A 293 -1.96 4.70 1.90
N PHE A 294 -1.73 4.07 0.74
CA PHE A 294 -0.65 4.44 -0.18
C PHE A 294 -1.17 5.31 -1.31
N ILE A 295 -0.37 6.30 -1.72
CA ILE A 295 -0.66 7.11 -2.90
C ILE A 295 -0.61 6.20 -4.15
N VAL A 296 -1.61 6.36 -5.02
CA VAL A 296 -1.67 5.70 -6.32
C VAL A 296 -1.32 6.73 -7.39
N PRO A 297 -0.10 6.67 -7.97
CA PRO A 297 0.31 7.63 -8.99
C PRO A 297 -0.52 7.45 -10.28
N PRO A 298 -0.59 8.48 -11.15
CA PRO A 298 -1.40 8.42 -12.37
C PRO A 298 -1.06 7.25 -13.30
N GLY A 299 0.22 6.85 -13.38
CA GLY A 299 0.66 5.68 -14.16
C GLY A 299 0.07 4.38 -13.63
N GLU A 300 0.19 4.14 -12.33
CA GLU A 300 -0.39 2.95 -11.69
C GLU A 300 -1.92 2.94 -11.78
N LEU A 301 -2.56 4.10 -11.62
CA LEU A 301 -4.01 4.21 -11.79
C LEU A 301 -4.46 3.85 -13.21
N GLN A 302 -3.69 4.29 -14.21
CA GLN A 302 -3.93 3.95 -15.61
C GLN A 302 -3.70 2.45 -15.88
N ASP A 303 -2.67 1.86 -15.28
CA ASP A 303 -2.40 0.43 -15.39
C ASP A 303 -3.56 -0.39 -14.81
N ARG A 304 -4.05 -0.04 -13.61
CA ARG A 304 -5.25 -0.68 -13.01
C ARG A 304 -6.49 -0.51 -13.89
N ALA A 305 -6.67 0.66 -14.52
CA ALA A 305 -7.81 0.95 -15.39
C ALA A 305 -7.75 0.22 -16.75
N THR A 306 -6.55 -0.11 -17.23
CA THR A 306 -6.31 -0.74 -18.53
C THR A 306 -5.95 -2.19 -18.45
N ALA A 307 -5.72 -2.73 -17.24
CA ALA A 307 -5.50 -4.13 -16.95
C ALA A 307 -6.68 -4.96 -17.50
N ARG A 308 -6.59 -5.21 -18.80
CA ARG A 308 -7.28 -6.25 -19.52
C ARG A 308 -6.46 -7.49 -19.22
N ARG A 309 -7.10 -8.47 -18.57
CA ARG A 309 -6.72 -9.84 -18.87
C ARG A 309 -7.25 -10.16 -20.27
#